data_AF-A0A956I9W8-F1
#
_entry.id   AF-A0A956I9W8-F1
#
_cell.length_a   1.000
_cell.length_b   1.000
_cell.length_c   1.000
_cell.angle_alpha   90.00
_cell.angle_beta   90.00
_cell.angle_gamma   90.00
#
_symmetry.space_group_name_H-M   'P 1'
#
loop_
_entity.id
_entity.type
_entity.pdbx_description
1 polymer ?
#
loop_
_entity_poly.entity_id
_entity_poly.type
_entity_poly.pdbx_seq_one_letter_code
_entity_poly.pdbx_strand_id
1 'polypeptide(L)'
;MTRVLRLRNRRAGFTLMEVMVAVGILALGLTAIFSSQGQAIKVGTRAQHMNIAALMARCKMAELEEQVLKEGLPAIDDSGRDGCCEDAEVEGFECEWRMDRVVLPDDSLTGEGEEG
;
A
#
# COMPACT_ATOMS: atom_id res chain seq x y z
N MET A 1 -76.77 -23.35 7.59
CA MET A 1 -75.76 -24.43 7.47
C MET A 1 -74.40 -23.81 7.18
N THR A 2 -73.61 -23.51 8.20
CA THR A 2 -72.26 -22.93 8.06
C THR A 2 -71.23 -23.99 8.42
N ARG A 3 -70.50 -24.50 7.41
CA ARG A 3 -69.46 -25.51 7.57
C ARG A 3 -68.14 -24.81 7.93
N VAL A 4 -67.70 -24.97 9.18
CA VAL A 4 -66.40 -24.47 9.64
C VAL A 4 -65.30 -25.41 9.14
N LEU A 5 -64.48 -24.96 8.19
CA LEU A 5 -63.27 -25.67 7.77
C LEU A 5 -62.17 -25.42 8.81
N ARG A 6 -61.88 -26.43 9.65
CA ARG A 6 -60.68 -26.44 10.50
C ARG A 6 -59.44 -26.59 9.62
N LEU A 7 -58.64 -25.53 9.52
CA LEU A 7 -57.28 -25.60 8.99
C LEU A 7 -56.43 -26.47 9.91
N ARG A 8 -56.04 -27.65 9.43
CA ARG A 8 -55.17 -28.58 10.14
C ARG A 8 -53.77 -27.97 10.18
N ASN A 9 -53.40 -27.37 11.32
CA ASN A 9 -52.08 -26.81 11.56
C ASN A 9 -51.04 -27.95 11.60
N ARG A 10 -50.49 -28.30 10.43
CA ARG A 10 -49.34 -29.21 10.34
C ARG A 10 -48.14 -28.42 10.84
N ARG A 11 -47.78 -28.61 12.12
CA ARG A 11 -46.46 -28.23 12.63
C ARG A 11 -45.42 -29.12 11.91
N ALA A 12 -45.01 -28.71 10.73
CA ALA A 12 -43.93 -29.33 9.98
C ALA A 12 -42.62 -28.72 10.50
N GLY A 13 -41.76 -29.56 11.09
CA GLY A 13 -40.39 -29.20 11.40
C GLY A 13 -39.48 -29.38 10.18
N PHE A 14 -38.31 -28.75 10.21
CA PHE A 14 -37.27 -28.94 9.21
C PHE A 14 -36.71 -30.36 9.29
N THR A 15 -36.37 -30.94 8.13
CA THR A 15 -35.70 -32.25 8.11
C THR A 15 -34.23 -32.10 8.51
N LEU A 16 -33.61 -33.16 9.02
CA LEU A 16 -32.18 -33.14 9.38
C LEU A 16 -31.29 -32.81 8.16
N MET A 17 -31.68 -33.30 6.97
CA MET A 17 -30.99 -33.02 5.71
C MET A 17 -31.03 -31.54 5.35
N GLU A 18 -32.17 -30.88 5.57
CA GLU A 18 -32.36 -29.47 5.23
C GLU A 18 -31.49 -28.54 6.10
N VAL A 19 -31.39 -28.83 7.41
CA VAL A 19 -30.52 -28.07 8.32
C VAL A 19 -29.05 -28.29 7.97
N MET A 20 -28.66 -29.54 7.65
CA MET A 20 -27.28 -29.85 7.24
C MET A 20 -26.88 -29.12 5.95
N VAL A 21 -27.78 -29.05 4.96
CA VAL A 21 -27.54 -28.29 3.71
C VAL A 21 -27.44 -26.79 3.99
N ALA A 22 -28.32 -26.23 4.82
CA ALA A 22 -28.27 -24.82 5.19
C ALA A 22 -26.95 -24.44 5.89
N VAL A 23 -26.49 -25.26 6.84
CA VAL A 23 -25.20 -25.06 7.52
C VAL A 23 -24.03 -25.22 6.54
N GLY A 24 -24.11 -26.15 5.59
CA GLY A 24 -23.11 -26.31 4.54
C GLY A 24 -22.95 -25.08 3.66
N ILE A 25 -24.06 -24.51 3.19
CA ILE A 25 -24.06 -23.26 2.39
C ILE A 25 -23.51 -22.09 3.22
N LEU A 26 -23.91 -22.00 4.50
CA LEU A 26 -23.43 -20.97 5.41
C LEU A 26 -21.91 -21.06 5.65
N ALA A 27 -21.37 -22.27 5.82
CA ALA A 27 -19.94 -22.49 5.99
C ALA A 27 -19.13 -22.09 4.75
N LEU A 28 -19.62 -22.42 3.55
CA LEU A 28 -18.99 -22.00 2.29
C LEU A 28 -18.99 -20.47 2.15
N GLY A 29 -20.12 -19.82 2.44
CA GLY A 29 -20.24 -18.36 2.41
C GLY A 29 -19.28 -17.66 3.38
N LEU A 30 -19.22 -18.13 4.63
CA LEU A 30 -18.31 -17.59 5.64
C LEU A 30 -16.84 -17.77 5.24
N THR A 31 -16.48 -18.91 4.66
CA THR A 31 -15.10 -19.17 4.20
C THR A 31 -14.67 -18.17 3.13
N ALA A 32 -15.54 -17.89 2.15
CA ALA A 32 -15.28 -16.89 1.11
C ALA A 32 -15.12 -15.47 1.67
N ILE A 33 -15.91 -15.12 2.69
CA ILE A 33 -15.80 -13.81 3.38
C ILE A 33 -14.49 -13.72 4.16
N PHE A 34 -14.12 -14.77 4.90
CA PHE A 34 -12.87 -14.78 5.66
C PHE A 34 -11.63 -14.69 4.76
N SER A 35 -11.64 -15.35 3.60
CA SER A 35 -10.52 -15.26 2.65
C SER A 35 -10.32 -13.83 2.13
N SER A 36 -11.41 -13.09 1.91
CA SER A 36 -11.36 -11.68 1.48
C SER A 36 -10.76 -10.76 2.54
N GLN A 37 -11.12 -10.95 3.82
CA GLN A 37 -10.57 -10.16 4.93
C GLN A 37 -9.07 -10.41 5.12
N GLY A 38 -8.60 -11.65 4.90
CA GLY A 38 -7.17 -11.97 4.94
C GLY A 38 -6.33 -11.20 3.90
N GLN A 39 -6.91 -10.89 2.74
CA GLN A 39 -6.23 -10.08 1.71
C GLN A 39 -6.16 -8.59 2.12
N ALA A 40 -7.22 -8.05 2.73
CA ALA A 40 -7.25 -6.66 3.17
C ALA A 40 -6.14 -6.35 4.19
N ILE A 41 -5.89 -7.26 5.13
CA ILE A 41 -4.82 -7.10 6.13
C ILE A 41 -3.44 -7.03 5.45
N LYS A 42 -3.16 -7.94 4.50
CA LYS A 42 -1.88 -7.96 3.77
C LYS A 42 -1.63 -6.70 2.95
N VAL A 43 -2.69 -6.15 2.33
CA VAL A 43 -2.60 -4.90 1.59
C VAL A 43 -2.34 -3.72 2.54
N GLY A 44 -3.00 -3.70 3.70
CA GLY A 44 -2.80 -2.68 4.73
C GLY A 44 -1.37 -2.64 5.26
N THR A 45 -0.81 -3.80 5.62
CA THR A 45 0.58 -3.88 6.10
C THR A 45 1.57 -3.46 5.02
N ARG A 46 1.38 -3.90 3.78
CA ARG A 46 2.24 -3.48 2.65
C ARG A 46 2.19 -1.96 2.42
N ALA A 47 1.00 -1.35 2.48
CA ALA A 47 0.85 0.09 2.34
C ALA A 47 1.56 0.85 3.47
N GLN A 48 1.47 0.36 4.70
CA GLN A 48 2.20 0.92 5.84
C GLN A 48 3.72 0.85 5.64
N HIS A 49 4.25 -0.32 5.25
CA HIS A 49 5.69 -0.48 4.99
C HIS A 49 6.17 0.43 3.85
N MET A 50 5.40 0.58 2.79
CA MET A 50 5.73 1.49 1.68
C MET A 50 5.73 2.96 2.12
N ASN A 51 4.81 3.35 2.99
CA ASN A 51 4.77 4.72 3.53
C ASN A 51 6.01 5.01 4.39
N ILE A 52 6.36 4.08 5.29
CA ILE A 52 7.58 4.18 6.11
C ILE A 52 8.81 4.24 5.21
N ALA A 53 8.94 3.34 4.23
CA ALA A 53 10.05 3.35 3.28
C ALA A 53 10.15 4.68 2.50
N ALA A 54 9.02 5.25 2.08
CA ALA A 54 9.01 6.54 1.39
C ALA A 54 9.44 7.71 2.30
N LEU A 55 9.04 7.70 3.57
CA LEU A 55 9.51 8.69 4.55
C LEU A 55 11.02 8.57 4.78
N MET A 56 11.52 7.34 4.90
CA MET A 56 12.95 7.06 5.04
C MET A 56 13.77 7.53 3.84
N ALA A 57 13.30 7.24 2.61
CA ALA A 57 13.95 7.72 1.40
C ALA A 57 13.99 9.25 1.33
N ARG A 58 12.93 9.93 1.77
CA ARG A 58 12.89 11.40 1.85
C ARG A 58 13.89 11.96 2.85
N CYS A 59 14.02 11.34 4.02
CA CYS A 59 15.03 11.76 4.99
C CYS A 59 16.44 11.57 4.41
N LYS A 60 16.72 10.41 3.79
CA LYS A 60 18.04 10.17 3.19
C LYS A 60 18.36 11.18 2.08
N MET A 61 17.39 11.55 1.25
CA MET A 61 17.58 12.62 0.26
C MET A 61 17.93 13.96 0.92
N ALA A 62 17.30 14.32 2.05
CA ALA A 62 17.61 15.55 2.77
C ALA A 62 19.04 15.55 3.37
N GLU A 63 19.50 14.43 3.92
CA GLU A 63 20.90 14.28 4.37
C GLU A 63 21.89 14.46 3.23
N LEU A 64 21.60 13.84 2.07
CA LEU A 64 22.41 13.95 0.87
C LEU A 64 22.42 15.39 0.33
N GLU A 65 21.29 16.08 0.34
CA GLU A 65 21.20 17.51 -0.01
C GLU A 65 22.04 18.37 0.93
N GLU A 66 22.00 18.13 2.24
CA GLU A 66 22.84 18.84 3.21
C GLU A 66 24.34 18.58 2.97
N GLN A 67 24.71 17.34 2.66
CA GLN A 67 26.08 17.00 2.31
C GLN A 67 26.54 17.74 1.06
N VAL A 68 25.73 17.74 0.00
CA VAL A 68 26.01 18.44 -1.26
C VAL A 68 26.10 19.96 -1.04
N LEU A 69 25.29 20.53 -0.15
CA LEU A 69 25.39 21.95 0.22
C LEU A 69 26.71 22.29 0.92
N LYS A 70 27.25 21.39 1.75
CA LYS A 70 28.52 21.59 2.48
C LYS A 70 29.75 21.31 1.64
N GLU A 71 29.74 20.22 0.86
CA GLU A 71 30.90 19.69 0.13
C GLU A 71 30.93 20.14 -1.34
N GLY A 72 29.80 20.66 -1.85
CA GLY A 72 29.59 20.97 -3.26
C GLY A 72 29.11 19.76 -4.06
N LEU A 73 28.65 20.00 -5.30
CA LEU A 73 28.21 18.91 -6.17
C LEU A 73 29.40 17.99 -6.50
N PRO A 74 29.28 16.67 -6.31
CA PRO A 74 30.35 15.74 -6.63
C PRO A 74 30.69 15.80 -8.13
N ALA A 75 31.98 15.62 -8.44
CA ALA A 75 32.49 15.64 -9.81
C ALA A 75 32.09 14.38 -10.61
N ILE A 76 31.73 13.30 -9.92
CA ILE A 76 31.44 11.96 -10.43
C ILE A 76 30.12 11.47 -9.80
N ASP A 77 29.46 10.50 -10.42
CA ASP A 77 28.32 9.81 -9.84
C ASP A 77 28.71 9.15 -8.52
N ASP A 78 27.86 9.33 -7.50
CA ASP A 78 28.10 8.82 -6.15
C ASP A 78 27.00 7.82 -5.78
N SER A 79 27.36 6.77 -5.05
CA SER A 79 26.41 5.74 -4.64
C SER A 79 26.84 5.09 -3.34
N GLY A 80 25.87 4.73 -2.52
CA GLY A 80 26.14 4.16 -1.21
C GLY A 80 24.99 3.31 -0.69
N ARG A 81 25.32 2.55 0.36
CA ARG A 81 24.36 1.71 1.08
C ARG A 81 24.58 1.89 2.57
N ASP A 82 23.54 2.33 3.27
CA ASP A 82 23.63 2.73 4.68
C ASP A 82 22.26 2.60 5.38
N GLY A 83 22.25 2.76 6.70
CA GLY A 83 21.04 2.98 7.47
C GLY A 83 20.23 4.14 6.90
N CYS A 84 18.91 3.93 6.77
CA CYS A 84 18.04 5.01 6.33
C CYS A 84 17.82 6.00 7.48
N CYS A 85 18.28 7.24 7.32
CA CYS A 85 18.03 8.37 8.24
C CYS A 85 18.68 8.18 9.62
N GLU A 86 19.73 8.94 9.95
CA GLU A 86 20.40 8.84 11.26
C GLU A 86 19.47 9.19 12.44
N ASP A 87 18.50 10.08 12.22
CA ASP A 87 17.55 10.56 13.25
C ASP A 87 16.31 9.66 13.43
N ALA A 88 16.15 8.60 12.63
CA ALA A 88 14.98 7.73 12.69
C ALA A 88 15.25 6.47 13.52
N GLU A 89 14.54 6.31 14.65
CA GLU A 89 14.51 5.06 15.43
C GLU A 89 13.61 3.99 14.75
N VAL A 90 13.87 3.69 13.47
CA VAL A 90 13.10 2.69 12.71
C VAL A 90 14.02 1.55 12.28
N GLU A 91 13.90 0.42 12.95
CA GLU A 91 14.68 -0.78 12.66
C GLU A 91 14.18 -1.52 11.40
N GLY A 92 15.10 -2.17 10.68
CA GLY A 92 14.77 -3.10 9.59
C GLY A 92 14.68 -2.50 8.19
N PHE A 93 15.09 -1.24 8.00
CA PHE A 93 15.22 -0.60 6.69
C PHE A 93 16.68 -0.28 6.37
N GLU A 94 17.11 -0.63 5.16
CA GLU A 94 18.42 -0.29 4.59
C GLU A 94 18.18 0.51 3.31
N CYS A 95 18.91 1.61 3.16
CA CYS A 95 18.79 2.50 2.01
C CYS A 95 19.95 2.26 1.05
N GLU A 96 19.62 2.03 -0.22
CA GLU A 96 20.57 2.11 -1.34
C GLU A 96 20.24 3.38 -2.12
N TRP A 97 21.25 4.21 -2.37
CA TRP A 97 21.10 5.47 -3.08
C TRP A 97 22.15 5.63 -4.17
N ARG A 98 21.79 6.40 -5.21
CA ARG A 98 22.65 6.75 -6.35
C ARG A 98 22.34 8.17 -6.77
N MET A 99 23.38 8.99 -6.91
CA MET A 99 23.32 10.32 -7.48
C MET A 99 23.95 10.32 -8.87
N ASP A 100 23.14 10.63 -9.88
CA ASP A 100 23.58 10.76 -11.26
C ASP A 100 23.58 12.24 -11.66
N ARG A 101 24.65 12.70 -12.30
CA ARG A 101 24.71 14.07 -12.80
C ARG A 101 23.83 14.23 -14.06
N VAL A 102 22.83 15.10 -13.99
CA VAL A 102 22.00 15.46 -15.15
C VAL A 102 22.50 16.78 -15.76
N VAL A 103 22.83 16.77 -17.05
CA VAL A 103 23.08 17.98 -17.83
C VAL A 103 21.73 18.46 -18.37
N LEU A 104 21.29 19.64 -17.95
CA LEU A 104 20.09 20.25 -18.51
C LEU A 104 20.41 20.69 -19.95
N PRO A 105 19.54 20.41 -20.94
CA PRO A 105 19.65 21.05 -22.25
C PRO A 105 19.47 22.55 -22.07
N ASP A 106 20.30 23.35 -22.73
CA ASP A 106 20.17 24.81 -22.70
C ASP A 106 18.81 25.20 -23.30
N ASP A 107 17.96 25.79 -22.46
CA ASP A 107 16.67 26.34 -22.88
C ASP A 107 16.99 27.55 -23.76
N SER A 108 16.79 27.44 -25.07
CA SER A 108 16.98 28.52 -26.05
C SER A 108 15.89 29.60 -25.94
N LEU A 109 15.47 29.97 -24.72
CA LEU A 109 14.43 30.94 -24.42
C LEU A 109 14.96 32.28 -23.90
N THR A 110 16.27 32.50 -23.90
CA THR A 110 16.87 33.83 -23.82
C THR A 110 17.55 34.17 -25.14
N GLY A 111 16.73 34.29 -26.18
CA GLY A 111 17.02 35.05 -27.38
C GLY A 111 16.09 36.26 -27.42
N GLU A 112 16.16 37.10 -26.39
CA GLU A 112 15.68 38.48 -26.51
C GLU A 112 16.48 39.15 -27.63
N GLY A 113 15.77 39.90 -28.48
CA GLY A 113 16.34 40.54 -29.64
C GLY A 113 17.41 41.56 -29.28
N GLU A 114 18.53 41.50 -29.99
CA GLU A 114 19.43 42.63 -30.16
C GLU A 114 19.40 43.06 -31.64
N GLU A 115 18.67 44.16 -31.80
CA GLU A 115 18.76 45.27 -32.74
C GLU A 115 19.77 45.19 -33.90
N GLY A 116 19.24 45.41 -35.11
CA GLY A 116 19.98 45.88 -36.29
C GLY A 116 19.29 47.11 -36.87
#